data_AF-A0A850JDH3-F1
#
_entry.id   AF-A0A850JDH3-F1
#
_cell.length_a   1.000
_cell.length_b   1.000
_cell.length_c   1.000
_cell.angle_alpha   90.00
_cell.angle_beta   90.00
_cell.angle_gamma   90.00
#
_symmetry.space_group_name_H-M   'P 1'
#
loop_
_entity.id
_entity.type
_entity.pdbx_description
1 polymer ?
#
loop_
_entity_poly.entity_id
_entity_poly.type
_entity_poly.pdbx_seq_one_letter_code
_entity_poly.pdbx_strand_id
1 'polypeptide(L)'
;MPAKSMPIPQGNHDYHSDAEDEIGGVLRDAGVTVLEGDATVLDCGGTTLGVAGGKGFGGGFEGRCASDFGEPEMKAFIRHTKDFAARLNASLTDLDTDVTIALTHYAPCPDTLEGEPLEIYPFLGSYLMGEAIDSAGADLAIHGHAHKGTEKGLTSGGIRVRNVALPVIQHAYAMYCLEAPEAADRGPVRERVSAW
;
A
#
# COMPACT_ATOMS: atom_id res chain seq x y z
N MET A 1 18.89 9.49 -21.06
CA MET A 1 18.40 8.44 -20.16
C MET A 1 16.90 8.64 -20.05
N PRO A 2 16.04 7.63 -20.22
CA PRO A 2 14.61 7.84 -19.98
C PRO A 2 14.42 8.22 -18.51
N ALA A 3 13.52 9.16 -18.23
CA ALA A 3 13.15 9.51 -16.87
C ALA A 3 12.65 8.24 -16.18
N LYS A 4 13.25 7.88 -15.02
CA LYS A 4 12.74 6.78 -14.20
C LYS A 4 11.36 7.19 -13.70
N SER A 5 10.32 6.45 -14.08
CA SER A 5 8.95 6.75 -13.68
C SER A 5 8.75 6.45 -12.20
N MET A 6 8.00 7.30 -11.50
CA MET A 6 7.67 7.13 -10.09
C MET A 6 6.34 6.39 -9.97
N PRO A 7 6.24 5.28 -9.20
CA PRO A 7 4.96 4.61 -8.97
C PRO A 7 4.13 5.36 -7.93
N ILE A 8 2.83 5.59 -8.21
CA ILE A 8 1.87 6.15 -7.24
C ILE A 8 0.52 5.41 -7.30
N PRO A 9 -0.12 5.13 -6.15
CA PRO A 9 -1.53 4.78 -6.09
C PRO A 9 -2.38 6.06 -6.12
N GLN A 10 -3.55 6.01 -6.76
CA GLN A 10 -4.50 7.12 -6.63
C GLN A 10 -5.11 7.15 -5.23
N GLY A 11 -5.31 8.35 -4.69
CA GLY A 11 -5.97 8.57 -3.42
C GLY A 11 -7.49 8.51 -3.54
N ASN A 12 -8.16 8.42 -2.39
CA ASN A 12 -9.62 8.51 -2.33
C ASN A 12 -10.16 9.91 -2.74
N HIS A 13 -9.36 10.97 -2.61
CA HIS A 13 -9.72 12.32 -3.05
C HIS A 13 -9.68 12.49 -4.59
N ASP A 14 -8.87 11.71 -5.29
CA ASP A 14 -8.83 11.71 -6.76
C ASP A 14 -10.14 11.14 -7.32
N TYR A 15 -10.67 10.09 -6.68
CA TYR A 15 -12.01 9.55 -6.93
C TYR A 15 -13.14 10.44 -6.39
N HIS A 16 -12.93 11.23 -5.34
CA HIS A 16 -13.93 12.20 -4.85
C HIS A 16 -14.24 13.29 -5.89
N SER A 17 -13.35 13.47 -6.87
CA SER A 17 -13.55 14.39 -7.99
C SER A 17 -14.20 13.71 -9.22
N ASP A 18 -14.51 12.41 -9.16
CA ASP A 18 -14.95 11.55 -10.29
C ASP A 18 -14.04 11.67 -11.54
N ALA A 19 -12.74 11.97 -11.33
CA ALA A 19 -11.79 12.32 -12.38
C ALA A 19 -10.57 11.36 -12.41
N GLU A 20 -10.71 10.17 -11.84
CA GLU A 20 -9.63 9.20 -11.68
C GLU A 20 -8.95 8.81 -12.99
N ASP A 21 -9.70 8.70 -14.07
CA ASP A 21 -9.19 8.35 -15.40
C ASP A 21 -8.44 9.54 -16.03
N GLU A 22 -8.91 10.76 -15.80
CA GLU A 22 -8.30 12.00 -16.31
C GLU A 22 -7.02 12.33 -15.54
N ILE A 23 -7.06 12.26 -14.21
CA ILE A 23 -5.91 12.45 -13.32
C ILE A 23 -4.86 11.37 -13.62
N GLY A 24 -5.29 10.10 -13.73
CA GLY A 24 -4.42 8.99 -14.10
C GLY A 24 -3.80 9.18 -15.49
N GLY A 25 -4.53 9.73 -16.46
CA GLY A 25 -4.03 10.07 -17.78
C GLY A 25 -2.93 11.13 -17.73
N VAL A 26 -3.21 12.26 -17.05
CA VAL A 26 -2.26 13.37 -16.89
C VAL A 26 -0.97 12.92 -16.19
N LEU A 27 -1.08 12.06 -15.18
CA LEU A 27 0.08 11.52 -14.45
C LEU A 27 0.92 10.61 -15.35
N ARG A 28 0.28 9.71 -16.11
CA ARG A 28 0.99 8.84 -17.07
C ARG A 28 1.70 9.66 -18.16
N ASP A 29 1.05 10.70 -18.68
CA ASP A 29 1.64 11.62 -19.66
C ASP A 29 2.83 12.40 -19.08
N ALA A 30 2.85 12.62 -17.76
CA ALA A 30 3.98 13.18 -17.03
C ALA A 30 5.09 12.16 -16.68
N GLY A 31 4.96 10.91 -17.14
CA GLY A 31 5.95 9.85 -16.89
C GLY A 31 5.82 9.18 -15.52
N VAL A 32 4.63 9.23 -14.91
CA VAL A 32 4.33 8.57 -13.63
C VAL A 32 3.66 7.21 -13.87
N THR A 33 4.07 6.18 -13.14
CA THR A 33 3.43 4.87 -13.20
C THR A 33 2.26 4.83 -12.22
N VAL A 34 1.03 4.85 -12.71
CA VAL A 34 -0.17 4.71 -11.87
C VAL A 34 -0.47 3.23 -11.65
N LEU A 35 -0.56 2.79 -10.39
CA LEU A 35 -0.88 1.41 -10.01
C LEU A 35 -2.33 1.29 -9.56
N GLU A 36 -3.10 0.33 -10.11
CA GLU A 36 -4.50 0.06 -9.73
C GLU A 36 -4.75 -1.44 -9.49
N GLY A 37 -3.92 -2.04 -8.62
CA GLY A 37 -3.82 -3.48 -8.45
C GLY A 37 -2.79 -4.12 -9.39
N ASP A 38 -1.91 -3.32 -9.96
CA ASP A 38 -0.86 -3.72 -10.90
C ASP A 38 0.53 -3.57 -10.24
N ALA A 39 1.59 -3.93 -10.98
CA ALA A 39 2.97 -3.83 -10.52
C ALA A 39 3.91 -3.20 -11.54
N THR A 40 5.03 -2.69 -11.06
CA THR A 40 6.17 -2.24 -11.87
C THR A 40 7.49 -2.68 -11.26
N VAL A 41 8.50 -2.88 -12.10
CA VAL A 41 9.87 -3.20 -11.68
C VAL A 41 10.80 -2.05 -12.05
N LEU A 42 11.66 -1.66 -11.11
CA LEU A 42 12.66 -0.61 -11.29
C LEU A 42 14.06 -1.21 -11.15
N ASP A 43 14.97 -0.89 -12.07
CA ASP A 43 16.40 -1.14 -11.90
C ASP A 43 17.04 -0.02 -11.06
N CYS A 44 17.63 -0.42 -9.94
CA CYS A 44 18.29 0.45 -8.97
C CYS A 44 19.80 0.19 -8.95
N GLY A 45 20.44 0.16 -10.13
CA GLY A 45 21.88 -0.05 -10.23
C GLY A 45 22.27 -1.52 -10.10
N GLY A 46 21.51 -2.41 -10.76
CA GLY A 46 21.71 -3.86 -10.71
C GLY A 46 20.93 -4.57 -9.59
N THR A 47 20.23 -3.84 -8.72
CA THR A 47 19.22 -4.38 -7.80
C THR A 47 17.84 -4.07 -8.34
N THR A 48 16.98 -5.08 -8.38
CA THR A 48 15.60 -4.96 -8.85
C THR A 48 14.65 -4.63 -7.69
N LEU A 49 13.86 -3.57 -7.86
CA LEU A 49 12.82 -3.16 -6.94
C LEU A 49 11.45 -3.36 -7.58
N GLY A 50 10.70 -4.33 -7.07
CA GLY A 50 9.30 -4.55 -7.42
C GLY A 50 8.38 -3.69 -6.56
N VAL A 51 7.44 -3.00 -7.18
CA VAL A 51 6.40 -2.23 -6.48
C VAL A 51 5.06 -2.65 -7.05
N ALA A 52 4.20 -3.22 -6.19
CA ALA A 52 2.82 -3.52 -6.53
C ALA A 52 1.87 -2.78 -5.60
N GLY A 53 0.75 -2.32 -6.12
CA GLY A 53 -0.05 -1.38 -5.36
C GLY A 53 -1.32 -0.88 -6.01
N GLY A 54 -1.99 0.00 -5.30
CA GLY A 54 -3.16 0.73 -5.77
C GLY A 54 -3.92 1.37 -4.61
N LYS A 55 -5.04 2.03 -4.88
CA LYS A 55 -5.77 2.76 -3.85
C LYS A 55 -6.09 1.87 -2.63
N GLY A 56 -6.64 0.69 -2.89
CA GLY A 56 -7.26 -0.13 -1.85
C GLY A 56 -8.60 0.44 -1.40
N PHE A 57 -9.15 -0.13 -0.33
CA PHE A 57 -10.45 0.26 0.19
C PHE A 57 -10.63 -0.14 1.66
N GLY A 58 -11.71 0.36 2.25
CA GLY A 58 -12.12 0.05 3.62
C GLY A 58 -12.75 -1.33 3.76
N GLY A 59 -13.06 -1.74 4.98
CA GLY A 59 -13.65 -3.04 5.30
C GLY A 59 -13.51 -3.39 6.78
N GLY A 60 -12.55 -2.75 7.45
CA GLY A 60 -12.25 -2.94 8.87
C GLY A 60 -11.21 -4.01 9.11
N PHE A 61 -10.94 -4.24 10.38
CA PHE A 61 -9.86 -5.10 10.84
C PHE A 61 -10.43 -6.28 11.64
N GLU A 62 -9.56 -7.24 11.97
CA GLU A 62 -9.96 -8.48 12.66
C GLU A 62 -10.90 -8.21 13.85
N GLY A 63 -12.00 -8.95 13.91
CA GLY A 63 -13.03 -8.82 14.95
C GLY A 63 -13.94 -7.59 14.84
N ARG A 64 -13.61 -6.59 14.02
CA ARG A 64 -14.43 -5.39 13.76
C ARG A 64 -14.42 -5.01 12.27
N CYS A 65 -14.80 -5.98 11.44
CA CYS A 65 -14.91 -5.82 9.99
C CYS A 65 -16.33 -6.11 9.50
N ALA A 66 -16.71 -5.48 8.38
CA ALA A 66 -17.93 -5.86 7.68
C ALA A 66 -17.73 -7.21 6.98
N SER A 67 -18.85 -7.88 6.66
CA SER A 67 -18.84 -9.20 6.01
C SER A 67 -19.65 -9.17 4.73
N ASP A 68 -19.35 -10.09 3.81
CA ASP A 68 -20.11 -10.29 2.56
C ASP A 68 -21.41 -11.05 2.83
N PHE A 69 -22.25 -10.45 3.67
CA PHE A 69 -23.51 -11.01 4.16
C PHE A 69 -24.57 -9.91 4.24
N GLY A 70 -25.84 -10.29 4.19
CA GLY A 70 -26.96 -9.36 4.25
C GLY A 70 -27.30 -8.73 2.90
N GLU A 71 -27.51 -7.43 2.92
CA GLU A 71 -27.99 -6.60 1.83
C GLU A 71 -26.99 -6.53 0.66
N PRO A 72 -27.47 -6.33 -0.58
CA PRO A 72 -26.60 -6.17 -1.75
C PRO A 72 -25.49 -5.12 -1.60
N GLU A 73 -25.78 -4.01 -0.92
CA GLU A 73 -24.87 -2.88 -0.70
C GLU A 73 -23.71 -3.26 0.22
N MET A 74 -24.01 -3.94 1.34
CA MET A 74 -22.99 -4.43 2.28
C MET A 74 -22.06 -5.43 1.59
N LYS A 75 -22.65 -6.33 0.81
CA LYS A 75 -21.93 -7.31 0.01
C LYS A 75 -21.07 -6.65 -1.08
N ALA A 76 -21.59 -5.64 -1.77
CA ALA A 76 -20.85 -4.90 -2.78
C ALA A 76 -19.67 -4.14 -2.17
N PHE A 77 -19.88 -3.49 -1.01
CA PHE A 77 -18.86 -2.78 -0.25
C PHE A 77 -17.68 -3.72 0.11
N ILE A 78 -17.97 -4.90 0.67
CA ILE A 78 -16.92 -5.86 1.04
C ILE A 78 -16.29 -6.55 -0.18
N ARG A 79 -17.07 -6.85 -1.22
CA ARG A 79 -16.50 -7.44 -2.46
C ARG A 79 -15.49 -6.52 -3.12
N HIS A 80 -15.72 -5.21 -3.11
CA HIS A 80 -14.76 -4.26 -3.68
C HIS A 80 -13.36 -4.41 -3.07
N THR A 81 -13.28 -4.54 -1.74
CA THR A 81 -12.01 -4.75 -1.03
C THR A 81 -11.42 -6.12 -1.25
N LYS A 82 -12.25 -7.17 -1.28
CA LYS A 82 -11.80 -8.54 -1.59
C LYS A 82 -11.18 -8.61 -2.99
N ASP A 83 -11.85 -8.04 -3.98
CA ASP A 83 -11.39 -8.04 -5.37
C ASP A 83 -10.07 -7.28 -5.51
N PHE A 84 -9.93 -6.14 -4.82
CA PHE A 84 -8.66 -5.42 -4.78
C PHE A 84 -7.55 -6.22 -4.08
N ALA A 85 -7.82 -6.79 -2.90
CA ALA A 85 -6.84 -7.58 -2.17
C ALA A 85 -6.35 -8.80 -2.98
N ALA A 86 -7.24 -9.44 -3.74
CA ALA A 86 -6.87 -10.52 -4.64
C ALA A 86 -5.94 -10.05 -5.78
N ARG A 87 -6.23 -8.91 -6.41
CA ARG A 87 -5.34 -8.32 -7.44
C ARG A 87 -3.99 -7.93 -6.85
N LEU A 88 -3.99 -7.29 -5.68
CA LEU A 88 -2.77 -6.90 -4.98
C LEU A 88 -1.89 -8.12 -4.68
N ASN A 89 -2.49 -9.20 -4.15
CA ASN A 89 -1.75 -10.43 -3.85
C ASN A 89 -1.14 -11.05 -5.11
N ALA A 90 -1.91 -11.17 -6.20
CA ALA A 90 -1.42 -11.69 -7.47
C ALA A 90 -0.24 -10.86 -7.99
N SER A 91 -0.40 -9.53 -8.06
CA SER A 91 0.64 -8.61 -8.53
C SER A 91 1.89 -8.62 -7.65
N LEU A 92 1.78 -8.78 -6.33
CA LEU A 92 2.93 -8.93 -5.44
C LEU A 92 3.63 -10.28 -5.62
N THR A 93 2.85 -11.36 -5.83
CA THR A 93 3.37 -12.73 -5.96
C THR A 93 4.10 -12.94 -7.29
N ASP A 94 3.64 -12.28 -8.35
CA ASP A 94 4.23 -12.36 -9.69
C ASP A 94 5.56 -11.59 -9.82
N LEU A 95 5.93 -10.78 -8.82
CA LEU A 95 7.20 -10.05 -8.80
C LEU A 95 8.37 -10.98 -8.42
N ASP A 96 9.26 -11.23 -9.39
CA ASP A 96 10.57 -11.83 -9.16
C ASP A 96 11.64 -10.71 -9.07
N THR A 97 11.77 -10.12 -7.88
CA THR A 97 12.66 -8.98 -7.61
C THR A 97 13.44 -9.15 -6.32
N ASP A 98 14.58 -8.48 -6.21
CA ASP A 98 15.45 -8.53 -5.02
C ASP A 98 14.79 -7.90 -3.79
N VAL A 99 13.95 -6.88 -4.01
CA VAL A 99 13.16 -6.20 -2.98
C VAL A 99 11.74 -5.97 -3.51
N THR A 100 10.73 -6.30 -2.73
CA THR A 100 9.32 -6.15 -3.08
C THR A 100 8.60 -5.23 -2.10
N ILE A 101 7.99 -4.16 -2.60
CA ILE A 101 7.23 -3.18 -1.80
C ILE A 101 5.74 -3.24 -2.17
N ALA A 102 4.89 -3.31 -1.15
CA ALA A 102 3.45 -3.07 -1.29
C ALA A 102 3.14 -1.58 -1.08
N LEU A 103 2.42 -0.97 -2.02
CA LEU A 103 2.09 0.45 -1.98
C LEU A 103 0.58 0.67 -2.07
N THR A 104 -0.07 1.01 -0.96
CA THR A 104 -1.52 1.24 -0.91
C THR A 104 -1.86 2.67 -0.53
N HIS A 105 -3.07 3.16 -0.81
CA HIS A 105 -3.53 4.40 -0.18
C HIS A 105 -4.14 4.12 1.19
N TYR A 106 -5.04 3.13 1.25
CA TYR A 106 -5.70 2.68 2.48
C TYR A 106 -4.78 1.82 3.36
N ALA A 107 -5.02 1.83 4.67
CA ALA A 107 -4.19 1.15 5.65
C ALA A 107 -4.34 -0.39 5.59
N PRO A 108 -3.24 -1.15 5.47
CA PRO A 108 -3.26 -2.61 5.51
C PRO A 108 -3.21 -3.19 6.93
N CYS A 109 -2.91 -2.37 7.95
CA CYS A 109 -2.91 -2.78 9.35
C CYS A 109 -3.57 -1.72 10.27
N PRO A 110 -4.11 -2.12 11.44
CA PRO A 110 -4.75 -1.19 12.35
C PRO A 110 -3.76 -0.38 13.19
N ASP A 111 -2.52 -0.87 13.37
CA ASP A 111 -1.48 -0.21 14.18
C ASP A 111 -1.22 1.22 13.70
N THR A 112 -1.16 1.44 12.39
CA THR A 112 -0.91 2.76 11.78
C THR A 112 -2.10 3.72 11.89
N LEU A 113 -3.24 3.26 12.40
CA LEU A 113 -4.42 4.09 12.64
C LEU A 113 -4.46 4.65 14.06
N GLU A 114 -3.52 4.30 14.94
CA GLU A 114 -3.46 4.84 16.30
C GLU A 114 -3.49 6.38 16.29
N GLY A 115 -4.54 6.95 16.88
CA GLY A 115 -4.83 8.39 16.91
C GLY A 115 -6.08 8.79 16.11
N GLU A 116 -6.58 7.92 15.24
CA GLU A 116 -7.89 8.07 14.59
C GLU A 116 -9.03 7.57 15.51
N PRO A 117 -10.28 8.08 15.36
CA PRO A 117 -11.44 7.53 16.05
C PRO A 117 -11.73 6.08 15.62
N LEU A 118 -12.01 5.21 16.59
CA LEU A 118 -12.28 3.79 16.33
C LEU A 118 -13.51 3.57 15.41
N GLU A 119 -14.47 4.49 15.45
CA GLU A 119 -15.70 4.45 14.65
C GLU A 119 -15.43 4.51 13.14
N ILE A 120 -14.29 5.06 12.73
CA ILE A 120 -13.96 5.22 11.32
C ILE A 120 -12.92 4.22 10.80
N TYR A 121 -12.37 3.35 11.64
CA TYR A 121 -11.38 2.33 11.23
C TYR A 121 -11.84 1.52 10.01
N PRO A 122 -13.12 1.07 9.91
CA PRO A 122 -13.59 0.36 8.73
C PRO A 122 -13.56 1.16 7.43
N PHE A 123 -13.48 2.49 7.49
CA PHE A 123 -13.38 3.36 6.31
C PHE A 123 -11.95 3.80 5.99
N LEU A 124 -10.97 3.46 6.83
CA LEU A 124 -9.56 3.84 6.65
C LEU A 124 -8.67 2.69 6.15
N GLY A 125 -9.13 1.45 6.27
CA GLY A 125 -8.34 0.29 5.86
C GLY A 125 -9.06 -1.03 5.95
N SER A 126 -8.34 -2.10 5.63
CA SER A 126 -8.84 -3.46 5.72
C SER A 126 -7.72 -4.47 5.97
N TYR A 127 -8.01 -5.44 6.87
CA TYR A 127 -7.10 -6.57 7.12
C TYR A 127 -6.86 -7.44 5.88
N LEU A 128 -7.79 -7.46 4.91
CA LEU A 128 -7.64 -8.25 3.68
C LEU A 128 -6.41 -7.83 2.85
N MET A 129 -6.07 -6.53 2.87
CA MET A 129 -4.83 -6.06 2.24
C MET A 129 -3.60 -6.50 3.03
N GLY A 130 -3.67 -6.48 4.36
CA GLY A 130 -2.62 -7.03 5.22
C GLY A 130 -2.37 -8.51 4.92
N GLU A 131 -3.42 -9.32 4.81
CA GLU A 131 -3.32 -10.74 4.43
C GLU A 131 -2.71 -10.94 3.04
N ALA A 132 -3.13 -10.13 2.06
CA ALA A 132 -2.57 -10.16 0.70
C ALA A 132 -1.06 -9.88 0.68
N ILE A 133 -0.63 -8.89 1.46
CA ILE A 133 0.78 -8.48 1.62
C ILE A 133 1.58 -9.56 2.33
N ASP A 134 1.05 -10.09 3.44
CA ASP A 134 1.66 -11.16 4.23
C ASP A 134 1.86 -12.42 3.40
N SER A 135 0.84 -12.82 2.64
CA SER A 135 0.89 -14.02 1.81
C SER A 135 1.90 -13.91 0.66
N ALA A 136 2.14 -12.72 0.15
CA ALA A 136 3.12 -12.50 -0.92
C ALA A 136 4.56 -12.31 -0.39
N GLY A 137 4.71 -12.04 0.92
CA GLY A 137 6.03 -11.88 1.54
C GLY A 137 6.73 -10.58 1.15
N ALA A 138 6.00 -9.46 1.01
CA ALA A 138 6.60 -8.16 0.71
C ALA A 138 7.57 -7.73 1.81
N ASP A 139 8.65 -7.02 1.46
CA ASP A 139 9.67 -6.57 2.42
C ASP A 139 9.25 -5.37 3.26
N LEU A 140 8.38 -4.54 2.68
CA LEU A 140 7.83 -3.32 3.27
C LEU A 140 6.46 -3.01 2.65
N ALA A 141 5.53 -2.55 3.48
CA ALA A 141 4.28 -1.94 3.04
C ALA A 141 4.27 -0.45 3.36
N ILE A 142 3.82 0.37 2.40
CA ILE A 142 3.69 1.82 2.54
C ILE A 142 2.25 2.21 2.25
N HIS A 143 1.67 3.05 3.09
CA HIS A 143 0.35 3.61 2.84
C HIS A 143 0.20 5.07 3.27
N GLY A 144 -0.92 5.70 2.91
CA GLY A 144 -1.28 7.04 3.35
C GLY A 144 -2.65 7.07 4.04
N HIS A 145 -3.47 8.05 3.69
CA HIS A 145 -4.88 8.21 4.10
C HIS A 145 -5.18 8.50 5.59
N ALA A 146 -4.51 7.85 6.53
CA ALA A 146 -4.76 7.98 7.96
C ALA A 146 -3.99 9.18 8.55
N HIS A 147 -4.57 10.37 8.44
CA HIS A 147 -3.92 11.64 8.74
C HIS A 147 -3.68 11.89 10.25
N LYS A 148 -4.44 11.25 11.12
CA LYS A 148 -4.21 11.30 12.58
C LYS A 148 -3.63 10.00 13.11
N GLY A 149 -3.21 9.10 12.22
CA GLY A 149 -2.59 7.84 12.57
C GLY A 149 -1.15 8.02 13.07
N THR A 150 -0.44 6.91 13.13
CA THR A 150 0.99 6.84 13.48
C THR A 150 1.79 6.26 12.33
N GLU A 151 3.08 6.61 12.26
CA GLU A 151 3.94 6.24 11.14
C GLU A 151 4.16 4.73 11.05
N LYS A 152 4.30 4.03 12.19
CA LYS A 152 4.84 2.66 12.21
C LYS A 152 3.81 1.67 12.70
N GLY A 153 3.68 0.58 11.96
CA GLY A 153 2.88 -0.58 12.35
C GLY A 153 3.43 -1.87 11.79
N LEU A 154 2.75 -2.97 12.10
CA LEU A 154 3.01 -4.29 11.56
C LEU A 154 1.70 -4.88 11.00
N THR A 155 1.80 -5.62 9.90
CA THR A 155 0.75 -6.57 9.54
C THR A 155 0.75 -7.75 10.52
N SER A 156 -0.30 -8.57 10.48
CA SER A 156 -0.39 -9.81 11.27
C SER A 156 0.78 -10.78 11.04
N GLY A 157 1.28 -10.85 9.80
CA GLY A 157 2.42 -11.66 9.40
C GLY A 157 3.78 -11.03 9.71
N GLY A 158 3.81 -9.82 10.27
CA GLY A 158 5.04 -9.14 10.71
C GLY A 158 5.72 -8.30 9.63
N ILE A 159 5.07 -8.04 8.50
CA ILE A 159 5.56 -7.08 7.50
C ILE A 159 5.46 -5.67 8.08
N ARG A 160 6.55 -4.90 7.94
CA ARG A 160 6.59 -3.51 8.41
C ARG A 160 5.68 -2.65 7.54
N VAL A 161 4.89 -1.82 8.21
CA VAL A 161 3.98 -0.87 7.56
C VAL A 161 4.41 0.55 7.90
N ARG A 162 4.44 1.43 6.89
CA ARG A 162 4.72 2.86 7.03
C ARG A 162 3.56 3.71 6.55
N ASN A 163 2.99 4.51 7.45
CA ASN A 163 2.04 5.56 7.12
C ASN A 163 2.80 6.84 6.77
N VAL A 164 2.81 7.18 5.48
CA VAL A 164 3.50 8.35 4.93
C VAL A 164 2.56 9.53 4.68
N ALA A 165 1.36 9.53 5.27
CA ALA A 165 0.48 10.68 5.20
C ALA A 165 1.20 11.94 5.69
N LEU A 166 1.08 13.05 4.95
CA LEU A 166 1.78 14.31 5.26
C LEU A 166 1.60 14.76 6.73
N PRO A 167 0.40 14.68 7.33
CA PRO A 167 0.24 15.06 8.74
C PRO A 167 0.87 14.07 9.73
N VAL A 168 1.24 12.86 9.30
CA VAL A 168 1.93 11.87 10.13
C VAL A 168 3.45 12.08 10.03
N ILE A 169 3.98 12.23 8.82
CA ILE A 169 5.43 12.41 8.64
C ILE A 169 5.90 13.85 8.88
N GLN A 170 5.02 14.86 8.80
CA GLN A 170 5.34 16.28 9.02
C GLN A 170 6.48 16.85 8.14
N HIS A 171 6.85 16.12 7.09
CA HIS A 171 7.88 16.46 6.11
C HIS A 171 7.32 16.23 4.71
N ALA A 172 7.90 16.89 3.70
CA ALA A 172 7.48 16.73 2.31
C ALA A 172 7.70 15.30 1.79
N TYR A 173 8.66 14.57 2.37
CA TYR A 173 8.96 13.18 2.07
C TYR A 173 9.65 12.51 3.27
N ALA A 174 9.65 11.17 3.28
CA ALA A 174 10.44 10.35 4.20
C ALA A 174 11.37 9.44 3.41
N MET A 175 12.56 9.15 3.96
CA MET A 175 13.52 8.23 3.35
C MET A 175 13.59 6.94 4.14
N TYR A 176 13.24 5.85 3.46
CA TYR A 176 13.34 4.48 3.95
C TYR A 176 14.49 3.77 3.24
N CYS A 177 15.54 3.43 3.99
CA CYS A 177 16.71 2.73 3.46
C CYS A 177 16.50 1.23 3.66
N LEU A 178 16.34 0.49 2.56
CA LEU A 178 16.20 -0.96 2.54
C LEU A 178 17.54 -1.60 2.18
N GLU A 179 18.02 -2.50 3.03
CA GLU A 179 19.21 -3.32 2.75
C GLU A 179 18.76 -4.56 1.93
N ALA A 180 19.08 -4.59 0.63
CA ALA A 180 18.78 -5.76 -0.20
C ALA A 180 19.49 -7.00 0.38
N PRO A 181 18.82 -8.17 0.44
CA PRO A 181 19.45 -9.38 0.94
C PRO A 181 20.61 -9.78 0.03
N GLU A 182 21.75 -10.20 0.58
CA GLU A 182 22.78 -10.85 -0.25
C GLU A 182 22.21 -12.14 -0.84
N ALA A 183 22.52 -12.47 -2.09
CA ALA A 183 21.93 -13.59 -2.84
C ALA A 183 22.00 -14.98 -2.16
N ALA A 184 22.78 -15.12 -1.08
CA ALA A 184 22.93 -16.34 -0.29
C ALA A 184 22.05 -16.40 0.99
N ASP A 185 21.36 -15.32 1.38
CA ASP A 185 20.59 -15.25 2.62
C ASP A 185 19.28 -14.47 2.38
N ARG A 186 18.17 -15.17 2.09
CA ARG A 186 16.82 -14.58 2.04
C ARG A 186 16.29 -14.30 3.46
N GLY A 187 17.05 -13.53 4.24
CA GLY A 187 16.63 -12.98 5.51
C GLY A 187 15.78 -11.71 5.31
N PRO A 188 15.06 -11.24 6.35
CA PRO A 188 14.24 -10.04 6.25
C PRO A 188 15.09 -8.79 5.95
N VAL A 189 14.70 -8.02 4.93
CA VAL A 189 15.33 -6.75 4.53
C VAL A 189 15.42 -5.81 5.72
N ARG A 190 16.59 -5.28 6.07
CA ARG A 190 16.69 -4.31 7.17
C ARG A 190 16.27 -2.93 6.70
N GLU A 191 15.55 -2.20 7.56
CA GLU A 191 15.11 -0.83 7.27
C GLU A 191 15.72 0.14 8.27
N ARG A 192 16.26 1.25 7.76
CA ARG A 192 16.62 2.44 8.55
C ARG A 192 15.81 3.63 8.06
N VAL A 193 15.32 4.45 9.00
CA VAL A 193 14.54 5.66 8.71
C VAL A 193 15.39 6.88 9.04
N SER A 194 15.43 7.85 8.13
CA SER A 194 15.97 9.19 8.39
C SER A 194 15.01 10.25 7.85
N ALA A 195 14.61 11.20 8.71
CA ALA A 195 13.91 12.42 8.31
C ALA A 195 14.95 13.53 8.10
N TRP A 196 14.78 14.31 7.02
CA TRP A 196 15.62 15.47 6.70
C TRP A 196 14.75 16.74 6.62
#